data_AF-A0A8T7KJ34-F1
#
_entry.id   AF-A0A8T7KJ34-F1
#
_cell.length_a   1.000
_cell.length_b   1.000
_cell.length_c   1.000
_cell.angle_alpha   90.00
_cell.angle_beta   90.00
_cell.angle_gamma   90.00
#
_symmetry.space_group_name_H-M   'P 1'
#
loop_
_entity.id
_entity.type
_entity.pdbx_description
1 polymer ?
#
loop_
_entity_poly.entity_id
_entity_poly.type
_entity_poly.pdbx_seq_one_letter_code
_entity_poly.pdbx_strand_id
1 'polypeptide(L)' 'MTMQDFDDLSPRMAQSHLERAFMEEYLRGLGLALNDLRLLPTPKARELLRAASVYASMRLSEVESRSHLVEELHGGPTPM' A
#
# COMPACT_ATOMS: atom_id res chain seq x y z
N MET A 1 11.43 22.60 -3.66
CA MET A 1 11.24 21.14 -3.72
C MET A 1 12.61 20.53 -3.46
N THR A 2 12.97 20.37 -2.19
CA THR A 2 14.32 19.93 -1.78
C THR A 2 14.43 18.42 -1.91
N MET A 3 15.53 17.99 -2.52
CA MET A 3 15.92 16.63 -2.87
C MET A 3 16.38 15.82 -1.65
N GLN A 4 15.79 16.07 -0.46
CA GLN A 4 16.29 15.65 0.87
C GLN A 4 15.35 14.71 1.63
N ASP A 5 14.17 14.36 1.10
CA ASP A 5 13.21 13.46 1.79
C ASP A 5 13.35 11.97 1.40
N PHE A 6 14.37 11.61 0.61
CA PHE A 6 14.59 10.23 0.15
C PHE A 6 15.48 9.38 1.07
N ASP A 7 15.96 9.95 2.18
CA ASP A 7 17.07 9.38 2.97
C ASP A 7 16.68 8.27 3.99
N ASP A 8 15.44 7.75 3.95
CA ASP A 8 15.10 6.51 4.67
C ASP A 8 14.10 5.62 3.91
N LEU A 9 14.45 5.28 2.67
CA LEU A 9 13.73 4.30 1.84
C LEU A 9 14.12 2.85 2.18
N SER A 10 14.12 2.47 3.47
CA SER A 10 14.23 1.05 3.79
C SER A 10 13.08 0.28 3.10
N PRO A 11 13.27 -0.97 2.66
CA PRO A 11 12.22 -1.73 1.98
C PRO A 11 10.92 -1.82 2.78
N ARG A 12 11.03 -1.84 4.12
CA ARG A 12 9.88 -1.83 5.03
C ARG A 12 9.12 -0.50 4.99
N MET A 13 9.82 0.64 4.99
CA MET A 13 9.18 1.95 4.87
C MET A 13 8.48 2.10 3.52
N ALA A 14 9.14 1.68 2.43
CA ALA A 14 8.54 1.69 1.10
C ALA A 14 7.25 0.83 1.05
N GLN A 15 7.28 -0.36 1.66
CA GLN A 15 6.10 -1.23 1.76
C GLN A 15 4.98 -0.57 2.57
N SER A 16 5.30 0.05 3.71
CA SER A 16 4.31 0.78 4.53
C SER A 16 3.70 1.98 3.80
N HIS A 17 4.50 2.73 3.02
CA HIS A 17 3.98 3.82 2.19
C HIS A 17 3.04 3.31 1.09
N LEU A 18 3.38 2.21 0.45
CA LEU A 18 2.56 1.60 -0.60
C LEU A 18 1.26 1.01 -0.03
N GLU A 19 1.33 0.33 1.11
CA GLU A 19 0.14 -0.15 1.83
C GLU A 19 -0.81 1.01 2.12
N ARG A 20 -0.29 2.10 2.68
CA ARG A 20 -1.09 3.30 2.97
C ARG A 20 -1.72 3.88 1.70
N ALA A 21 -0.99 3.95 0.60
CA ALA A 21 -1.52 4.48 -0.66
C ALA A 21 -2.71 3.65 -1.17
N PHE A 22 -2.67 2.32 -1.06
CA PHE A 22 -3.81 1.46 -1.40
C PHE A 22 -4.97 1.59 -0.43
N MET A 23 -4.72 1.78 0.87
CA MET A 23 -5.79 2.07 1.82
C MET A 23 -6.49 3.39 1.49
N GLU A 24 -5.74 4.43 1.13
CA GLU A 24 -6.30 5.71 0.69
C GLU A 24 -7.07 5.57 -0.63
N GLU A 25 -6.61 4.74 -1.57
CA GLU A 25 -7.33 4.42 -2.80
C GLU A 25 -8.70 3.79 -2.51
N TYR A 26 -8.74 2.79 -1.63
CA TYR A 26 -10.00 2.15 -1.22
C TYR A 26 -11.00 3.18 -0.65
N LEU A 27 -10.53 4.04 0.26
CA LEU A 27 -11.38 5.06 0.87
C LEU A 27 -11.84 6.11 -0.15
N ARG A 28 -10.98 6.53 -1.08
CA ARG A 28 -11.35 7.43 -2.17
C ARG A 28 -12.45 6.83 -3.04
N GLY A 29 -12.44 5.51 -3.28
CA GLY A 29 -13.53 4.79 -3.96
C GLY A 29 -14.88 4.87 -3.25
N LEU A 30 -14.88 5.14 -1.93
CA LEU A 30 -16.08 5.38 -1.12
C LEU A 30 -16.39 6.88 -0.93
N GLY A 31 -15.62 7.77 -1.57
CA GLY A 31 -15.73 9.22 -1.37
C GLY A 31 -15.18 9.73 -0.04
N LEU A 32 -14.30 8.97 0.62
CA LEU A 32 -13.72 9.28 1.92
C LEU A 32 -12.20 9.49 1.83
N ALA A 33 -11.67 10.32 2.72
CA ALA A 33 -10.26 10.42 3.04
C ALA A 33 -9.94 9.74 4.39
N LEU A 34 -8.67 9.43 4.64
CA LEU A 34 -8.22 8.88 5.93
C LEU A 34 -8.61 9.76 7.13
N ASN A 35 -8.58 11.09 6.96
CA ASN A 35 -8.96 12.01 8.03
C ASN A 35 -10.46 11.95 8.35
N ASP A 36 -11.31 11.60 7.39
CA ASP A 36 -12.76 11.50 7.60
C ASP A 36 -13.11 10.37 8.55
N LEU A 37 -12.28 9.32 8.61
CA LEU A 37 -12.47 8.19 9.53
C LEU A 37 -12.44 8.63 11.01
N ARG A 38 -11.75 9.73 11.33
CA ARG A 38 -11.71 10.29 12.70
C ARG A 38 -13.03 10.92 13.13
N LEU A 39 -13.86 11.30 12.17
CA LEU A 39 -15.19 11.89 12.39
C LEU A 39 -16.29 10.84 12.46
N LEU A 40 -16.00 9.59 12.11
CA LEU A 40 -16.95 8.49 12.12
C LEU A 40 -17.05 7.84 13.51
N PRO A 41 -18.20 7.22 13.83
CA PRO A 41 -18.30 6.35 14.99
C PRO A 41 -17.21 5.26 14.97
N THR A 42 -16.56 5.02 16.11
CA THR A 42 -15.45 4.06 16.24
C THR A 42 -15.73 2.69 15.61
N PRO A 43 -16.93 2.08 15.74
CA PRO A 43 -17.22 0.82 15.07
C PRO A 43 -17.12 0.92 13.54
N LYS A 44 -17.62 2.01 12.96
CA LYS A 44 -17.62 2.22 11.51
C LYS A 44 -16.22 2.53 10.98
N ALA A 45 -15.46 3.36 11.70
CA ALA A 45 -14.06 3.64 11.37
C ALA A 45 -13.22 2.34 11.37
N ARG A 46 -13.41 1.46 12.36
CA ARG A 46 -12.71 0.16 12.43
C ARG A 46 -13.11 -0.77 11.29
N GLU A 47 -14.39 -0.83 10.94
CA GLU A 47 -14.87 -1.62 9.80
C GLU A 47 -14.20 -1.16 8.50
N LEU A 48 -14.16 0.15 8.25
CA LEU A 48 -13.55 0.73 7.06
C LEU A 48 -12.03 0.52 7.02
N LEU A 49 -11.34 0.69 8.16
CA LEU A 49 -9.90 0.41 8.24
C LEU A 49 -9.58 -1.05 7.96
N ARG A 50 -10.40 -1.97 8.48
CA ARG A 50 -10.24 -3.41 8.20
C ARG A 50 -10.43 -3.70 6.73
N ALA A 51 -11.47 -3.15 6.11
CA ALA A 51 -11.73 -3.35 4.68
C ALA A 51 -10.61 -2.76 3.80
N ALA A 52 -10.15 -1.55 4.13
CA ALA A 52 -9.03 -0.89 3.45
C ALA A 52 -7.72 -1.69 3.57
N SER A 53 -7.44 -2.26 4.75
CA SER A 53 -6.27 -3.11 4.98
C SER A 53 -6.33 -4.39 4.16
N VAL A 54 -7.49 -5.06 4.11
CA VAL A 54 -7.70 -6.25 3.24
C VAL A 54 -7.49 -5.91 1.77
N TYR A 55 -8.03 -4.78 1.32
CA TYR A 55 -7.82 -4.29 -0.05
C TYR A 55 -6.34 -4.03 -0.34
N ALA A 56 -5.63 -3.35 0.56
CA ALA A 56 -4.21 -3.08 0.42
C ALA A 56 -3.36 -4.37 0.35
N SER A 57 -3.65 -5.37 1.19
CA SER A 57 -2.95 -6.67 1.12
C SER A 57 -3.16 -7.37 -0.23
N MET A 58 -4.37 -7.32 -0.78
CA MET A 58 -4.66 -7.89 -2.10
C MET A 58 -3.87 -7.19 -3.21
N ARG A 59 -3.80 -5.85 -3.18
CA ARG A 59 -3.05 -5.06 -4.17
C ARG A 59 -1.54 -5.25 -4.04
N LEU A 60 -1.02 -5.36 -2.82
CA LEU A 60 0.39 -5.68 -2.59
C LEU A 60 0.75 -7.06 -3.13
N SER A 61 -0.08 -8.07 -2.91
CA SER A 61 0.14 -9.42 -3.45
C SER A 61 0.16 -9.44 -4.99
N GLU A 62 -0.68 -8.62 -5.63
CA GLU A 62 -0.64 -8.43 -7.09
C GLU A 62 0.67 -7.79 -7.55
N VAL A 63 1.15 -6.76 -6.85
CA VAL A 63 2.43 -6.11 -7.14
C VAL A 63 3.58 -7.10 -7.01
N GLU A 64 3.64 -7.87 -5.92
CA GLU A 64 4.66 -8.91 -5.68
C GLU A 64 4.66 -9.96 -6.81
N SER A 65 3.47 -10.47 -7.16
CA SER A 65 3.32 -11.46 -8.24
C SER A 65 3.83 -10.93 -9.59
N ARG A 66 3.54 -9.65 -9.89
CA ARG A 66 4.00 -9.00 -11.12
C ARG A 66 5.50 -8.72 -11.11
N SER A 67 6.06 -8.35 -9.96
CA SER A 67 7.51 -8.18 -9.80
C SER A 67 8.24 -9.49 -10.07
N HIS A 68 7.78 -10.59 -9.48
CA HIS A 68 8.35 -11.91 -9.75
C HIS A 68 8.26 -12.32 -11.22
N LEU A 69 7.12 -12.07 -11.88
CA LEU A 69 7.00 -12.32 -13.32
C LEU A 69 8.01 -11.51 -14.14
N VAL A 70 8.22 -10.23 -13.79
CA VAL A 70 9.22 -9.38 -14.46
C VAL A 70 10.63 -9.95 -14.24
N GLU A 71 10.97 -10.38 -13.03
CA GLU A 71 12.25 -11.02 -12.73
C GLU A 71 12.46 -12.30 -13.56
N GLU A 72 11.45 -13.17 -13.66
CA GLU A 72 11.48 -14.38 -14.49
C GLU A 72 11.72 -14.06 -15.97
N LEU A 73 11.03 -13.05 -16.50
CA LEU A 73 11.20 -12.60 -17.90
C LEU A 73 12.60 -12.04 -18.18
N HIS A 74 13.28 -11.50 -17.16
CA HIS A 74 14.66 -10.98 -17.27
C HIS A 74 15.75 -12.05 -17.05
N GLY A 75 15.39 -13.33 -17.04
CA GLY A 75 16.35 -14.45 -16.88
C GLY A 75 16.38 -15.04 -15.47
N GLY A 76 15.42 -14.67 -14.61
CA GLY A 76 15.32 -15.12 -13.24
C GLY A 76 16.35 -14.46 -12.31
N PRO A 77 16.27 -14.73 -11.00
CA PRO A 77 17.31 -14.30 -10.08
C PRO A 77 18.64 -14.91 -10.53
N THR A 78 19.65 -14.07 -10.76
CA THR A 78 21.02 -14.55 -11.01
C THR A 78 21.40 -15.49 -9.88
N PRO A 79 21.73 -16.78 -10.15
CA PRO A 79 22.19 -17.67 -9.11
C PRO A 79 23.49 -17.09 -8.53
N MET A 80 23.50 -16.83 -7.22
CA MET A 80 24.71 -16.52 -6.45
C MET A 80 25.47 -17.80 -6.13
#